data_AF-A0A0K0G2V1-F1
#
_entry.id   AF-A0A0K0G2V1-F1
#
_cell.length_a   1.000
_cell.length_b   1.000
_cell.length_c   1.000
_cell.angle_alpha   90.00
_cell.angle_beta   90.00
_cell.angle_gamma   90.00
#
_symmetry.space_group_name_H-M   'P 1'
#
loop_
_entity.id
_entity.type
_entity.pdbx_description
1 polymer ?
#
loop_
_entity_poly.entity_id
_entity_poly.type
_entity_poly.pdbx_seq_one_letter_code
_entity_poly.pdbx_strand_id
1 'polypeptide(L)'
;MTLKYSIYKKVVLLLIIATAISSMPEKYNTNIVEPEKNFELEPYLKDTMTKIHGTCFTIGWLFFILNGVFYLRYYKSFNERKHFNNHKIWFQVHRIFNTLAFIITTVGMIAILIANNFRWTGPKIGGYRNTSPAAVHSMMGVFAYGLLVLQVLNSFLRCDPDHRNRIFFNWIHRMLGVSSFLLATGTISVAAKFFGSHFTSSRNAEIMLFVFYAIIVFCIIANEISTRLHLKKAMITVLVTIFLSSLIVCSYVSALILTSN
;
A
#
# COMPACT_ATOMS: atom_id res chain seq x y z
N MET A 1 21.10 25.60 6.18
CA MET A 1 21.18 24.74 7.39
C MET A 1 22.55 24.08 7.44
N THR A 2 23.39 24.43 8.42
CA THR A 2 24.80 24.00 8.48
C THR A 2 24.93 22.50 8.73
N LEU A 3 25.99 21.86 8.22
CA LEU A 3 26.25 20.42 8.38
C LEU A 3 26.25 20.00 9.86
N LYS A 4 26.78 20.86 10.74
CA LYS A 4 26.79 20.68 12.20
C LYS A 4 25.38 20.56 12.78
N TYR A 5 24.44 21.41 12.34
CA TYR A 5 23.05 21.37 12.82
C TYR A 5 22.32 20.10 12.35
N SER A 6 22.60 19.62 11.14
CA SER A 6 22.02 18.37 10.64
C SER A 6 22.58 17.12 11.35
N ILE A 7 23.85 17.12 11.74
CA ILE A 7 24.47 16.04 12.52
C ILE A 7 23.91 16.05 13.94
N TYR A 8 23.86 17.23 14.57
CA TYR A 8 23.28 17.42 15.89
C TYR A 8 21.84 16.88 15.97
N LYS A 9 20.97 17.22 15.02
CA LYS A 9 19.59 16.73 15.00
C LYS A 9 19.49 15.19 14.87
N LYS A 10 20.38 14.57 14.09
CA LYS A 10 20.41 13.10 13.95
C LYS A 10 20.93 12.42 15.21
N VAL A 11 21.94 12.98 15.86
CA VAL A 11 22.49 12.48 17.12
C VAL A 11 21.47 12.61 18.25
N VAL A 12 20.80 13.76 18.35
CA VAL A 12 19.73 13.98 19.33
C VAL A 12 18.56 13.01 19.08
N LEU A 13 18.16 12.79 17.82
CA LEU A 13 17.11 11.82 17.50
C LEU A 13 17.53 10.39 17.86
N LEU A 14 18.77 9.99 17.57
CA LEU A 14 19.32 8.68 17.95
C LEU A 14 19.37 8.51 19.46
N LEU A 15 19.77 9.54 20.20
CA LEU A 15 19.80 9.54 21.66
C LEU A 15 18.39 9.41 22.24
N ILE A 16 17.41 10.18 21.72
CA ILE A 16 16.01 10.08 22.14
C ILE A 16 15.47 8.67 21.91
N ILE A 17 15.73 8.07 20.74
CA ILE A 17 15.30 6.71 20.41
C ILE A 17 15.99 5.69 21.34
N ALA A 18 17.29 5.82 21.56
CA ALA A 18 18.03 4.93 22.45
C ALA A 18 17.50 5.03 23.89
N THR A 19 17.26 6.23 24.41
CA THR A 19 16.65 6.42 25.74
C THR A 19 15.22 5.92 25.80
N ALA A 20 14.44 6.05 24.73
CA ALA A 20 13.07 5.54 24.67
C ALA A 20 13.05 4.00 24.68
N ILE A 21 14.00 3.35 24.02
CA ILE A 21 14.13 1.88 24.02
C ILE A 21 14.65 1.40 25.39
N SER A 22 15.66 2.05 25.95
CA SER A 22 16.23 1.70 27.26
C SER A 22 15.28 1.98 28.43
N SER A 23 14.28 2.86 28.25
CA SER A 23 13.24 3.13 29.25
C SER A 23 12.03 2.21 29.14
N MET A 24 12.00 1.31 28.14
CA MET A 24 10.95 0.29 28.09
C MET A 24 11.17 -0.72 29.22
N PRO A 25 10.11 -1.10 29.96
CA PRO A 25 10.22 -2.07 31.04
C PRO A 25 10.69 -3.44 30.51
N GLU A 26 11.70 -4.04 31.16
CA GLU A 26 12.20 -5.39 30.86
C GLU A 26 11.12 -6.47 30.97
N LYS A 27 10.10 -6.22 31.81
CA LYS A 27 8.95 -7.09 32.01
C LYS A 27 7.67 -6.29 31.84
N TYR A 28 6.96 -6.54 30.76
CA TYR A 28 5.56 -6.16 30.67
C TYR A 28 4.76 -7.02 31.65
N ASN A 29 3.97 -6.37 32.50
CA ASN A 29 3.04 -7.09 33.35
C ASN A 29 2.02 -7.82 32.45
N THR A 30 2.10 -9.15 32.40
CA THR A 30 1.24 -9.99 31.56
C THR A 30 -0.14 -10.23 32.18
N ASN A 31 -0.42 -9.64 33.35
CA ASN A 31 -1.76 -9.58 33.92
C ASN A 31 -2.60 -8.59 33.11
N ILE A 32 -2.89 -8.95 31.86
CA ILE A 32 -3.94 -8.33 31.08
C ILE A 32 -5.22 -8.66 31.82
N VAL A 33 -5.81 -7.66 32.49
CA VAL A 33 -7.22 -7.73 32.88
C VAL A 33 -7.98 -7.87 31.56
N GLU A 34 -8.35 -9.11 31.21
CA GLU A 34 -9.19 -9.33 30.05
C GLU A 34 -10.47 -8.53 30.27
N PRO A 35 -10.85 -7.62 29.36
CA PRO A 35 -12.06 -6.84 29.52
C PRO A 35 -13.25 -7.79 29.72
N GLU A 36 -13.98 -7.55 30.80
CA GLU A 36 -14.94 -8.44 31.47
C GLU A 36 -16.17 -8.84 30.62
N LYS A 37 -16.25 -8.39 29.37
CA LYS A 37 -17.20 -8.87 28.36
C LYS A 37 -16.54 -8.84 27.00
N ASN A 38 -16.41 -10.02 26.37
CA ASN A 38 -16.18 -10.10 24.94
C ASN A 38 -17.40 -9.48 24.24
N PHE A 39 -17.28 -8.23 23.79
CA PHE A 39 -18.25 -7.68 22.85
C PHE A 39 -18.07 -8.44 21.54
N GLU A 40 -18.82 -9.53 21.36
CA GLU A 40 -18.84 -10.25 20.10
C GLU A 40 -19.58 -9.39 19.07
N LEU A 41 -18.87 -9.04 18.00
CA LEU A 41 -19.46 -8.25 16.93
C LEU A 41 -20.51 -9.11 16.22
N GLU A 42 -21.68 -8.54 15.95
CA GLU A 42 -22.74 -9.19 15.16
C GLU A 42 -22.14 -9.84 13.89
N PRO A 43 -22.41 -11.13 13.60
CA PRO A 43 -21.78 -11.85 12.49
C PRO A 43 -21.93 -11.14 11.14
N TYR A 44 -23.10 -10.56 10.90
CA TYR A 44 -23.39 -9.76 9.71
C TYR A 44 -22.49 -8.53 9.59
N LEU A 45 -22.26 -7.82 10.69
CA LEU A 45 -21.38 -6.64 10.71
C LEU A 45 -19.93 -7.05 10.46
N LYS A 46 -19.48 -8.17 11.06
CA LYS A 46 -18.14 -8.70 10.86
C LYS A 46 -17.87 -9.05 9.40
N ASP A 47 -18.80 -9.75 8.77
CA ASP A 47 -18.72 -10.08 7.34
C ASP A 47 -18.67 -8.81 6.48
N THR A 48 -19.59 -7.88 6.70
CA THR A 48 -19.65 -6.61 5.97
C THR A 48 -18.34 -5.82 6.06
N MET A 49 -17.77 -5.70 7.27
CA MET A 49 -16.50 -5.00 7.48
C MET A 49 -15.32 -5.73 6.82
N THR A 50 -15.34 -7.06 6.77
CA THR A 50 -14.32 -7.87 6.09
C THR A 50 -14.41 -7.70 4.56
N LYS A 51 -15.62 -7.62 4.01
CA LYS A 51 -15.85 -7.33 2.59
C LYS A 51 -15.36 -5.93 2.21
N ILE A 52 -15.72 -4.91 3.01
CA ILE A 52 -15.22 -3.53 2.83
C ILE A 52 -13.70 -3.51 2.84
N HIS A 53 -13.06 -4.21 3.79
CA HIS A 53 -11.61 -4.33 3.84
C HIS A 53 -11.04 -4.86 2.51
N GLY A 54 -11.49 -6.02 2.05
CA GLY A 54 -11.00 -6.64 0.82
C GLY A 54 -11.18 -5.74 -0.42
N THR A 55 -12.37 -5.13 -0.56
CA THR A 55 -12.70 -4.23 -1.68
C THR A 55 -11.85 -2.96 -1.65
N CYS A 56 -11.74 -2.29 -0.50
CA CYS A 56 -10.97 -1.06 -0.36
C CYS A 56 -9.48 -1.27 -0.65
N PHE A 57 -8.89 -2.36 -0.17
CA PHE A 57 -7.48 -2.68 -0.46
C PHE A 57 -7.27 -3.04 -1.93
N THR A 58 -8.19 -3.80 -2.54
CA THR A 58 -8.12 -4.11 -3.97
C THR A 58 -8.11 -2.83 -4.82
N ILE A 59 -9.08 -1.93 -4.62
CA ILE A 59 -9.19 -0.68 -5.38
C ILE A 59 -8.01 0.26 -5.07
N GLY A 60 -7.66 0.42 -3.80
CA GLY A 60 -6.57 1.31 -3.38
C GLY A 60 -5.22 0.95 -4.01
N TRP A 61 -4.86 -0.32 -3.97
CA TRP A 61 -3.57 -0.80 -4.46
C TRP A 61 -3.54 -1.00 -5.98
N LEU A 62 -4.52 -1.75 -6.51
CA LEU A 62 -4.48 -2.22 -7.90
C LEU A 62 -5.02 -1.19 -8.89
N PHE A 63 -5.83 -0.23 -8.45
CA PHE A 63 -6.28 0.88 -9.30
C PHE A 63 -5.49 2.15 -8.97
N PHE A 64 -5.67 2.74 -7.78
CA PHE A 64 -5.15 4.09 -7.52
C PHE A 64 -3.62 4.16 -7.45
N ILE A 65 -2.97 3.32 -6.63
CA ILE A 65 -1.49 3.37 -6.50
C ILE A 65 -0.82 2.97 -7.80
N LEU A 66 -1.26 1.88 -8.43
CA LEU A 66 -0.70 1.41 -9.69
C LEU A 66 -0.73 2.50 -10.77
N ASN A 67 -1.91 3.07 -11.06
CA ASN A 67 -2.05 4.11 -12.09
C ASN A 67 -1.29 5.39 -11.73
N GLY A 68 -1.32 5.81 -10.46
CA GLY A 68 -0.58 6.99 -9.99
C GLY A 68 0.94 6.86 -10.13
N VAL A 69 1.49 5.65 -9.95
CA VAL A 69 2.92 5.36 -10.13
C VAL A 69 3.29 5.21 -11.60
N PHE A 70 2.48 4.51 -12.41
CA PHE A 70 2.71 4.38 -13.85
C PHE A 70 2.72 5.73 -14.55
N TYR A 71 1.77 6.60 -14.20
CA TYR A 71 1.73 7.97 -14.74
C TYR A 71 3.00 8.75 -14.35
N LEU A 72 3.40 8.73 -13.07
CA LEU A 72 4.62 9.40 -12.63
C LEU A 72 5.87 8.91 -13.38
N ARG A 73 6.03 7.59 -13.52
CA ARG A 73 7.26 6.98 -14.06
C ARG A 73 7.43 7.24 -15.54
N TYR A 74 6.37 7.06 -16.33
CA TYR A 74 6.46 7.05 -17.79
C TYR A 74 5.97 8.35 -18.44
N TYR A 75 5.08 9.10 -17.79
CA TYR A 75 4.45 10.29 -18.39
C TYR A 75 5.04 11.61 -17.93
N LYS A 76 5.92 11.57 -16.92
CA LYS A 76 6.61 12.76 -16.44
C LYS A 76 7.32 13.50 -17.58
N SER A 77 8.15 12.80 -18.37
CA SER A 77 9.01 13.39 -19.41
C SER A 77 8.23 14.08 -20.55
N PHE A 78 7.02 13.63 -20.85
CA PHE A 78 6.21 14.18 -21.95
C PHE A 78 5.35 15.38 -21.54
N ASN A 79 5.02 15.49 -20.25
CA ASN A 79 4.17 16.54 -19.70
C ASN A 79 4.97 17.53 -18.82
N GLU A 80 6.30 17.59 -18.94
CA GLU A 80 7.11 18.50 -18.10
C GLU A 80 6.78 19.97 -18.28
N ARG A 81 6.31 20.37 -19.48
CA ARG A 81 5.90 21.73 -19.81
C ARG A 81 4.43 22.04 -19.48
N LYS A 82 3.65 21.04 -19.06
CA LYS A 82 2.24 21.24 -18.73
C LYS A 82 2.07 21.48 -17.23
N HIS A 83 1.44 22.60 -16.89
CA HIS A 83 1.20 23.02 -15.53
C HIS A 83 -0.31 23.08 -15.24
N PHE A 84 -0.68 22.75 -14.01
CA PHE A 84 -2.01 22.98 -13.47
C PHE A 84 -1.85 23.50 -12.04
N ASN A 85 -2.47 24.65 -11.75
CA ASN A 85 -2.36 25.33 -10.46
C ASN A 85 -0.89 25.53 -10.01
N ASN A 86 -0.04 26.09 -10.88
CA ASN A 86 1.41 26.32 -10.66
C ASN A 86 2.28 25.07 -10.41
N HIS A 87 1.73 23.87 -10.56
CA HIS A 87 2.47 22.61 -10.39
C HIS A 87 2.46 21.79 -11.68
N LYS A 88 3.48 20.95 -11.89
CA LYS A 88 3.55 20.06 -13.06
C LYS A 88 2.41 19.04 -13.02
N ILE A 89 1.72 18.80 -14.14
CA ILE A 89 0.54 17.91 -14.19
C ILE A 89 0.85 16.51 -13.68
N TRP A 90 2.00 15.94 -14.05
CA TRP A 90 2.40 14.61 -13.59
C TRP A 90 2.48 14.51 -12.06
N PHE A 91 2.86 15.61 -11.40
CA PHE A 91 2.96 15.65 -9.95
C PHE A 91 1.56 15.70 -9.32
N GLN A 92 0.63 16.44 -9.93
CA GLN A 92 -0.75 16.51 -9.47
C GLN A 92 -1.47 15.17 -9.63
N VAL A 93 -1.36 14.52 -10.78
CA VAL A 93 -1.98 13.20 -11.02
C VAL A 93 -1.44 12.18 -10.02
N HIS A 94 -0.11 12.11 -9.84
CA HIS A 94 0.50 11.23 -8.85
C HIS A 94 -0.03 11.52 -7.43
N ARG A 95 -0.10 12.79 -7.04
CA ARG A 95 -0.58 13.20 -5.71
C ARG A 95 -2.04 12.84 -5.48
N ILE A 96 -2.92 13.17 -6.43
CA ILE A 96 -4.37 12.90 -6.33
C ILE A 96 -4.61 11.39 -6.20
N PHE A 97 -4.04 10.59 -7.10
CA PHE A 97 -4.23 9.14 -7.09
C PHE A 97 -3.72 8.51 -5.78
N ASN A 98 -2.52 8.87 -5.33
CA ASN A 98 -1.97 8.29 -4.09
C ASN A 98 -2.68 8.82 -2.82
N THR A 99 -3.25 10.03 -2.84
CA THR A 99 -4.07 10.54 -1.73
C THR A 99 -5.40 9.78 -1.65
N LEU A 100 -6.07 9.56 -2.78
CA LEU A 100 -7.28 8.75 -2.83
C LEU A 100 -7.01 7.30 -2.40
N ALA A 101 -5.89 6.72 -2.84
CA ALA A 101 -5.46 5.40 -2.37
C ALA A 101 -5.24 5.36 -0.85
N PHE A 102 -4.60 6.37 -0.29
CA PHE A 102 -4.37 6.44 1.15
C PHE A 102 -5.69 6.50 1.91
N ILE A 103 -6.64 7.34 1.48
CA ILE A 103 -7.95 7.44 2.12
C ILE A 103 -8.71 6.11 2.05
N ILE A 104 -8.82 5.50 0.87
CA ILE A 104 -9.60 4.26 0.72
C ILE A 104 -8.96 3.07 1.46
N THR A 105 -7.64 2.94 1.44
CA THR A 105 -6.94 1.88 2.20
C THR A 105 -7.01 2.11 3.71
N THR A 106 -7.06 3.38 4.17
CA THR A 106 -7.31 3.70 5.58
C THR A 106 -8.70 3.24 6.00
N VAL A 107 -9.73 3.48 5.18
CA VAL A 107 -11.09 2.96 5.43
C VAL A 107 -11.07 1.43 5.51
N GLY A 108 -10.41 0.76 4.57
CA GLY A 108 -10.28 -0.70 4.59
C GLY A 108 -9.51 -1.23 5.80
N MET A 109 -8.51 -0.50 6.29
CA MET A 109 -7.75 -0.88 7.49
C MET A 109 -8.61 -0.72 8.75
N ILE A 110 -9.34 0.38 8.87
CA ILE A 110 -10.28 0.59 9.98
C ILE A 110 -11.37 -0.49 9.97
N ALA A 111 -11.90 -0.85 8.81
CA ALA A 111 -12.93 -1.89 8.69
C ALA A 111 -12.45 -3.25 9.23
N ILE A 112 -11.25 -3.72 8.86
CA ILE A 112 -10.75 -5.00 9.39
C ILE A 112 -10.40 -4.94 10.88
N LEU A 113 -9.98 -3.78 11.39
CA LEU A 113 -9.81 -3.60 12.83
C LEU A 113 -11.14 -3.71 13.56
N ILE A 114 -12.21 -3.07 13.07
CA ILE A 114 -13.57 -3.21 13.63
C ILE A 114 -14.04 -4.66 13.56
N ALA A 115 -13.86 -5.35 12.43
CA ALA A 115 -14.24 -6.76 12.25
C ALA A 115 -13.56 -7.71 13.27
N ASN A 116 -12.40 -7.31 13.80
CA ASN A 116 -11.64 -8.06 14.79
C ASN A 116 -11.69 -7.42 16.19
N ASN A 117 -12.62 -6.49 16.46
CA ASN A 117 -12.72 -5.78 17.74
C ASN A 117 -11.38 -5.15 18.19
N PHE A 118 -10.62 -4.62 17.24
CA PHE A 118 -9.28 -4.05 17.42
C PHE A 118 -8.27 -5.03 18.05
N ARG A 119 -8.55 -6.34 18.04
CA ARG A 119 -7.66 -7.38 18.52
C ARG A 119 -6.71 -7.82 17.42
N TRP A 120 -5.43 -7.85 17.74
CA TRP A 120 -4.42 -8.41 16.85
C TRP A 120 -4.48 -9.94 16.86
N THR A 121 -4.84 -10.52 15.72
CA THR A 121 -4.95 -11.97 15.49
C THR A 121 -3.75 -12.57 14.76
N GLY A 122 -2.79 -11.73 14.34
CA GLY A 122 -1.57 -12.15 13.66
C GLY A 122 -0.44 -12.61 14.59
N PRO A 123 0.76 -12.89 14.03
CA PRO A 123 1.93 -13.30 14.80
C PRO A 123 2.38 -12.25 15.83
N LYS A 124 2.88 -12.71 16.98
CA LYS A 124 3.28 -11.85 18.12
C LYS A 124 4.76 -12.09 18.45
N ILE A 125 5.47 -11.06 18.89
CA ILE A 125 6.86 -11.19 19.37
C ILE A 125 6.86 -12.08 20.62
N GLY A 126 7.72 -13.10 20.65
CA GLY A 126 7.76 -14.09 21.74
C GLY A 126 6.65 -15.16 21.68
N GLY A 127 5.78 -15.14 20.66
CA GLY A 127 4.78 -16.18 20.42
C GLY A 127 5.34 -17.39 19.68
N TYR A 128 4.55 -18.46 19.60
CA TYR A 128 4.87 -19.64 18.80
C TYR A 128 4.95 -19.29 17.30
N ARG A 129 5.81 -20.00 16.57
CA ARG A 129 5.92 -19.87 15.11
C ARG A 129 4.57 -20.21 14.46
N ASN A 130 3.95 -19.23 13.82
CA ASN A 130 2.70 -19.38 13.08
C ASN A 130 2.91 -18.95 11.62
N THR A 131 2.88 -19.92 10.72
CA THR A 131 3.02 -19.72 9.26
C THR A 131 1.72 -19.99 8.52
N SER A 132 0.58 -19.96 9.21
CA SER A 132 -0.74 -20.08 8.56
C SER A 132 -0.95 -18.95 7.54
N PRO A 133 -1.77 -19.17 6.50
CA PRO A 133 -2.10 -18.10 5.54
C PRO A 133 -2.65 -16.84 6.21
N ALA A 134 -3.44 -16.97 7.28
CA ALA A 134 -3.95 -15.85 8.06
C ALA A 134 -2.83 -15.04 8.74
N ALA A 135 -1.84 -15.73 9.32
CA ALA A 135 -0.67 -15.09 9.91
C ALA A 135 0.19 -14.36 8.87
N VAL A 136 0.42 -14.98 7.71
CA VAL A 136 1.19 -14.38 6.62
C VAL A 136 0.46 -13.17 6.04
N HIS A 137 -0.83 -13.29 5.77
CA HIS A 137 -1.66 -12.20 5.26
C HIS A 137 -1.68 -10.99 6.21
N SER A 138 -1.96 -11.20 7.49
CA SER A 138 -2.02 -10.11 8.47
C SER A 138 -0.68 -9.40 8.63
N MET A 139 0.43 -10.16 8.68
CA MET A 139 1.77 -9.59 8.77
C MET A 139 2.17 -8.80 7.51
N MET A 140 1.99 -9.37 6.32
CA MET A 140 2.31 -8.68 5.08
C MET A 140 1.43 -7.45 4.86
N GLY A 141 0.14 -7.55 5.20
CA GLY A 141 -0.83 -6.46 5.05
C GLY A 141 -0.53 -5.28 5.98
N VAL A 142 -0.22 -5.54 7.25
CA VAL A 142 0.14 -4.45 8.18
C VAL A 142 1.45 -3.77 7.80
N PHE A 143 2.45 -4.53 7.31
CA PHE A 143 3.68 -3.92 6.79
C PHE A 143 3.44 -3.13 5.50
N ALA A 144 2.63 -3.65 4.57
CA ALA A 144 2.27 -2.95 3.35
C ALA A 144 1.64 -1.59 3.66
N TYR A 145 0.63 -1.58 4.54
CA TYR A 145 -0.06 -0.35 4.95
C TYR A 145 0.83 0.57 5.80
N GLY A 146 1.64 0.03 6.71
CA GLY A 146 2.61 0.82 7.49
C GLY A 146 3.61 1.54 6.60
N LEU A 147 4.14 0.86 5.57
CA LEU A 147 5.01 1.49 4.57
C LEU A 147 4.27 2.54 3.73
N LEU A 148 2.97 2.36 3.44
CA LEU A 148 2.15 3.38 2.79
C LEU A 148 2.03 4.65 3.65
N VAL A 149 1.76 4.50 4.95
CA VAL A 149 1.74 5.62 5.90
C VAL A 149 3.09 6.33 5.92
N LEU A 150 4.19 5.56 6.04
CA LEU A 150 5.54 6.10 6.00
C LEU A 150 5.85 6.80 4.67
N GLN A 151 5.31 6.33 3.55
CA GLN A 151 5.47 6.95 2.24
C GLN A 151 4.83 8.35 2.19
N VAL A 152 3.62 8.48 2.76
CA VAL A 152 2.93 9.77 2.91
C VAL A 152 3.69 10.69 3.86
N LEU A 153 4.11 10.20 5.03
CA LEU A 153 4.89 11.00 5.99
C LEU A 153 6.22 11.48 5.40
N ASN A 154 6.94 10.59 4.73
CA ASN A 154 8.18 10.90 4.02
C ASN A 154 7.95 11.98 2.95
N SER A 155 6.78 12.02 2.28
CA SER A 155 6.48 13.03 1.26
C SER A 155 6.47 14.46 1.81
N PHE A 156 6.13 14.67 3.09
CA PHE A 156 6.22 15.97 3.77
C PHE A 156 7.66 16.40 4.08
N LEU A 157 8.60 15.45 4.10
CA LEU A 157 10.04 15.71 4.28
C LEU A 157 10.75 16.02 2.96
N ARG A 158 9.99 16.16 1.86
CA ARG A 158 10.54 16.46 0.54
C ARG A 158 11.23 17.82 0.54
N CYS A 159 12.51 17.83 0.20
CA CYS A 159 13.29 19.05 -0.02
C CYS A 159 13.13 19.60 -1.44
N ASP A 160 13.59 20.84 -1.63
CA ASP A 160 13.57 21.56 -2.91
C ASP A 160 14.22 20.75 -4.06
N PRO A 161 13.80 20.99 -5.31
CA PRO A 161 14.34 20.30 -6.49
C PRO A 161 15.87 20.27 -6.58
N ASP A 162 16.52 21.39 -6.24
CA ASP A 162 17.97 21.57 -6.41
C ASP A 162 18.76 21.30 -5.13
N HIS A 163 18.09 20.86 -4.06
CA HIS A 163 18.74 20.60 -2.78
C HIS A 163 19.55 19.29 -2.80
N ARG A 164 20.78 19.30 -2.28
CA ARG A 164 21.69 18.12 -2.28
C ARG A 164 21.09 16.83 -1.67
N ASN A 165 20.21 16.97 -0.67
CA ASN A 165 19.58 15.82 -0.03
C ASN A 165 18.42 15.22 -0.86
N ARG A 166 18.08 15.80 -2.02
CA ARG A 166 16.98 15.34 -2.86
C ARG A 166 17.20 13.92 -3.38
N ILE A 167 18.46 13.54 -3.59
CA ILE A 167 18.84 12.18 -3.99
C ILE A 167 18.41 11.16 -2.92
N PHE A 168 18.71 11.42 -1.64
CA PHE A 168 18.31 10.54 -0.54
C PHE A 168 16.80 10.45 -0.40
N PHE A 169 16.09 11.58 -0.47
CA PHE A 169 14.64 11.60 -0.47
C PHE A 169 14.06 10.73 -1.59
N ASN A 170 14.54 10.90 -2.82
CA ASN A 170 14.03 10.16 -3.98
C ASN A 170 14.26 8.64 -3.83
N TRP A 171 15.42 8.22 -3.33
CA TRP A 171 15.71 6.81 -3.09
C TRP A 171 14.86 6.22 -1.97
N ILE A 172 14.77 6.88 -0.81
CA ILE A 172 13.95 6.42 0.31
C ILE A 172 12.48 6.33 -0.13
N HIS A 173 11.96 7.39 -0.76
CA HIS A 173 10.59 7.41 -1.28
C HIS A 173 10.35 6.29 -2.28
N ARG A 174 11.30 6.02 -3.18
CA ARG A 174 11.17 4.93 -4.15
C ARG A 174 11.14 3.56 -3.46
N MET A 175 12.04 3.31 -2.51
CA MET A 175 12.13 2.01 -1.82
C MET A 175 10.88 1.73 -1.00
N LEU A 176 10.42 2.70 -0.20
CA LEU A 176 9.19 2.58 0.57
C LEU A 176 8.00 2.26 -0.35
N GLY A 177 7.84 2.98 -1.45
CA GLY A 177 6.75 2.77 -2.40
C GLY A 177 6.79 1.39 -3.06
N VAL A 178 7.95 0.94 -3.54
CA VAL A 178 8.09 -0.38 -4.20
C VAL A 178 7.87 -1.52 -3.21
N SER A 179 8.50 -1.46 -2.02
CA SER A 179 8.33 -2.49 -0.99
C SER A 179 6.88 -2.59 -0.53
N SER A 180 6.22 -1.46 -0.32
CA SER A 180 4.81 -1.39 0.07
C SER A 180 3.89 -2.02 -1.00
N PHE A 181 4.12 -1.69 -2.28
CA PHE A 181 3.33 -2.26 -3.39
C PHE A 181 3.52 -3.77 -3.52
N LEU A 182 4.75 -4.28 -3.43
CA LEU A 182 5.04 -5.73 -3.51
C LEU A 182 4.42 -6.51 -2.35
N LEU A 183 4.48 -5.97 -1.12
CA LEU A 183 3.84 -6.57 0.03
C LEU A 183 2.31 -6.58 -0.13
N ALA A 184 1.73 -5.49 -0.63
CA ALA A 184 0.28 -5.40 -0.85
C ALA A 184 -0.21 -6.40 -1.90
N THR A 185 0.45 -6.49 -3.06
CA THR A 185 0.06 -7.46 -4.11
C THR A 185 0.20 -8.90 -3.62
N GLY A 186 1.28 -9.21 -2.89
CA GLY A 186 1.43 -10.51 -2.24
C GLY A 186 0.31 -10.80 -1.22
N THR A 187 -0.05 -9.82 -0.41
CA THR A 187 -1.13 -9.93 0.60
C THR A 187 -2.48 -10.22 -0.05
N ILE A 188 -2.81 -9.52 -1.13
CA ILE A 188 -4.04 -9.71 -1.92
C ILE A 188 -4.04 -11.11 -2.56
N SER A 189 -2.91 -11.57 -3.09
CA SER A 189 -2.79 -12.92 -3.65
C SER A 189 -2.93 -14.02 -2.60
N VAL A 190 -2.40 -13.83 -1.39
CA VAL A 190 -2.62 -14.77 -0.26
C VAL A 190 -4.12 -14.85 0.07
N ALA A 191 -4.81 -13.71 0.12
CA ALA A 191 -6.26 -13.71 0.35
C ALA A 191 -7.02 -14.47 -0.75
N ALA A 192 -6.79 -14.13 -2.02
CA ALA A 192 -7.47 -14.78 -3.14
C ALA A 192 -7.24 -16.30 -3.19
N LYS A 193 -6.06 -16.77 -2.77
CA LYS A 193 -5.72 -18.20 -2.78
C LYS A 193 -6.25 -18.97 -1.58
N PHE A 194 -6.16 -18.40 -0.38
CA PHE A 194 -6.37 -19.15 0.86
C PHE A 194 -7.64 -18.79 1.62
N PHE A 195 -8.29 -17.66 1.30
CA PHE A 195 -9.46 -17.18 2.02
C PHE A 195 -10.73 -17.44 1.22
N GLY A 196 -10.94 -18.70 0.83
CA GLY A 196 -11.97 -19.10 -0.12
C GLY A 196 -13.39 -18.63 0.23
N SER A 197 -13.76 -18.64 1.52
CA SER A 197 -15.06 -18.20 2.01
C SER A 197 -15.36 -16.71 1.78
N HIS A 198 -14.33 -15.89 1.57
CA HIS A 198 -14.48 -14.45 1.36
C HIS A 198 -14.59 -14.06 -0.12
N PHE A 199 -14.77 -15.04 -1.01
CA PHE A 199 -15.00 -14.84 -2.43
C PHE A 199 -16.09 -15.78 -2.91
N THR A 200 -17.01 -15.31 -3.76
CA THR A 200 -17.94 -16.20 -4.49
C THR A 200 -17.18 -17.23 -5.32
N SER A 201 -16.03 -16.85 -5.88
CA SER A 201 -15.08 -17.77 -6.54
C SER A 201 -13.65 -17.29 -6.34
N SER A 202 -12.98 -17.87 -5.34
CA SER A 202 -11.58 -17.57 -5.01
C SER A 202 -10.63 -17.92 -6.16
N ARG A 203 -10.88 -19.03 -6.86
CA ARG A 203 -10.11 -19.44 -8.03
C ARG A 203 -10.19 -18.42 -9.17
N ASN A 204 -11.36 -17.85 -9.43
CA ASN A 204 -11.51 -16.80 -10.44
C ASN A 204 -10.80 -15.50 -10.02
N ALA A 205 -10.87 -15.15 -8.73
CA ALA A 205 -10.11 -14.01 -8.20
C ALA A 205 -8.59 -14.22 -8.38
N GLU A 206 -8.08 -15.41 -8.04
CA GLU A 206 -6.68 -15.79 -8.22
C GLU A 206 -6.24 -15.69 -9.69
N ILE A 207 -6.99 -16.30 -10.61
CA ILE A 207 -6.70 -16.25 -12.05
C ILE A 207 -6.68 -14.81 -12.54
N MET A 208 -7.68 -14.01 -12.17
CA MET A 208 -7.79 -12.62 -12.63
C MET A 208 -6.64 -11.75 -12.13
N LEU A 209 -6.18 -11.96 -10.89
CA LEU A 209 -4.99 -11.30 -10.35
C LEU A 209 -3.72 -11.69 -11.11
N PHE A 210 -3.51 -12.97 -11.42
CA PHE A 210 -2.33 -13.40 -12.17
C PHE A 210 -2.31 -12.89 -13.61
N VAL A 211 -3.46 -12.90 -14.29
CA VAL A 211 -3.61 -12.27 -15.63
C VAL A 211 -3.26 -10.78 -15.53
N PHE A 212 -3.76 -10.10 -14.51
CA PHE A 212 -3.46 -8.68 -14.30
C PHE A 212 -1.98 -8.41 -14.03
N TYR A 213 -1.30 -9.26 -13.24
CA TYR A 213 0.12 -9.14 -13.01
C TYR A 213 0.94 -9.36 -14.28
N ALA A 214 0.54 -10.29 -15.15
CA ALA A 214 1.16 -10.47 -16.45
C ALA A 214 0.99 -9.22 -17.34
N ILE A 215 -0.20 -8.60 -17.34
CA ILE A 215 -0.46 -7.33 -18.04
C ILE A 215 0.43 -6.22 -17.47
N ILE A 216 0.53 -6.07 -16.14
CA ILE A 216 1.39 -5.08 -15.50
C ILE A 216 2.85 -5.25 -15.97
N VAL A 217 3.38 -6.46 -15.93
CA VAL A 217 4.77 -6.76 -16.34
C VAL A 217 4.97 -6.43 -17.83
N PHE A 218 4.04 -6.84 -18.69
CA PHE A 218 4.07 -6.49 -20.11
C PHE A 218 4.06 -4.97 -20.32
N CYS A 219 3.18 -4.24 -19.63
CA CYS A 219 3.09 -2.78 -19.71
C CYS A 219 4.38 -2.10 -19.21
N ILE A 220 5.05 -2.62 -18.18
CA ILE A 220 6.35 -2.14 -17.72
C ILE A 220 7.37 -2.30 -18.85
N ILE A 221 7.53 -3.50 -19.40
CA ILE A 221 8.51 -3.80 -20.45
C ILE A 221 8.25 -2.92 -21.68
N ALA A 222 7.00 -2.87 -22.14
CA ALA A 222 6.58 -2.06 -23.28
C ALA A 222 6.88 -0.57 -23.06
N ASN A 223 6.64 -0.03 -21.86
CA ASN A 223 6.95 1.36 -21.55
C ASN A 223 8.46 1.62 -21.43
N GLU A 224 9.26 0.70 -20.87
CA GLU A 224 10.71 0.86 -20.82
C GLU A 224 11.31 0.92 -22.23
N ILE A 225 10.87 0.03 -23.13
CA ILE A 225 11.27 0.04 -24.55
C ILE A 225 10.79 1.35 -25.21
N SER A 226 9.51 1.68 -25.06
CA SER A 226 8.92 2.88 -25.68
C SER A 226 9.58 4.18 -25.19
N THR A 227 10.02 4.22 -23.93
CA THR A 227 10.74 5.37 -23.36
C THR A 227 12.12 5.52 -24.01
N ARG A 228 12.85 4.42 -24.19
CA ARG A 228 14.18 4.42 -24.85
C ARG A 228 14.11 4.78 -26.34
N LEU A 229 13.04 4.35 -27.01
CA LEU A 229 12.79 4.61 -28.43
C LEU A 229 11.97 5.89 -28.68
N HIS A 230 11.62 6.64 -27.62
CA HIS A 230 10.78 7.84 -27.69
C HIS A 230 9.41 7.66 -28.40
N LEU A 231 8.81 6.48 -28.30
CA LEU A 231 7.55 6.10 -28.96
C LEU A 231 6.32 6.58 -28.18
N LYS A 232 6.00 7.87 -28.27
CA LYS A 232 4.90 8.50 -27.51
C LYS A 232 3.54 7.82 -27.66
N LYS A 233 3.18 7.43 -28.89
CA LYS A 233 1.89 6.77 -29.17
C LYS A 233 1.78 5.42 -28.45
N ALA A 234 2.84 4.62 -28.49
CA ALA A 234 2.89 3.33 -27.81
C ALA A 234 2.74 3.48 -26.30
N MET A 235 3.40 4.48 -25.71
CA MET A 235 3.21 4.77 -24.29
C MET A 235 1.74 5.07 -23.99
N ILE A 236 1.09 5.94 -24.78
CA ILE A 236 -0.35 6.31 -24.62
C ILE A 236 -1.23 5.08 -24.65
N THR A 237 -1.00 4.19 -25.61
CA THR A 237 -1.69 2.90 -25.65
C THR A 237 -1.49 2.12 -24.36
N VAL A 238 -0.25 1.97 -23.88
CA VAL A 238 0.04 1.25 -22.63
C VAL A 238 -0.62 1.89 -21.41
N LEU A 239 -0.67 3.23 -21.32
CA LEU A 239 -1.36 3.93 -20.24
C LEU A 239 -2.87 3.66 -20.24
N VAL A 240 -3.50 3.67 -21.41
CA VAL A 240 -4.92 3.34 -21.54
C VAL A 240 -5.15 1.88 -21.20
N THR A 241 -4.30 0.97 -21.66
CA THR A 241 -4.36 -0.46 -21.34
C THR A 241 -4.27 -0.71 -19.84
N ILE A 242 -3.29 -0.11 -19.14
CA ILE A 242 -3.14 -0.33 -17.69
C ILE A 242 -4.32 0.24 -16.91
N PHE A 243 -4.83 1.41 -17.34
CA PHE A 243 -5.99 2.02 -16.71
C PHE A 243 -7.25 1.16 -16.87
N LEU A 244 -7.58 0.75 -18.09
CA LEU A 244 -8.77 -0.07 -18.35
C LEU A 244 -8.68 -1.46 -17.71
N SER A 245 -7.53 -2.13 -17.82
CA SER A 245 -7.33 -3.43 -17.17
C SER A 245 -7.44 -3.35 -15.66
N SER A 246 -6.88 -2.29 -15.03
CA SER A 246 -7.02 -2.08 -13.59
C SER A 246 -8.48 -1.87 -13.16
N LEU A 247 -9.26 -1.14 -13.96
CA LEU A 247 -10.69 -0.93 -13.70
C LEU A 247 -11.49 -2.23 -13.78
N ILE A 248 -11.27 -3.02 -14.82
CA ILE A 248 -11.94 -4.30 -15.04
C ILE A 248 -11.61 -5.27 -13.89
N VAL A 249 -10.33 -5.43 -13.58
CA VAL A 249 -9.86 -6.36 -12.56
C VAL A 249 -10.36 -5.95 -11.17
N CYS A 250 -10.25 -4.67 -10.81
CA CYS A 250 -10.74 -4.20 -9.51
C CYS A 250 -12.26 -4.36 -9.39
N SER A 251 -13.02 -4.07 -10.44
CA SER A 251 -14.48 -4.25 -10.43
C SER A 251 -14.85 -5.72 -10.28
N TYR A 252 -14.21 -6.61 -11.05
CA TYR A 252 -14.49 -8.05 -11.00
C TYR A 252 -14.12 -8.68 -9.66
N VAL A 253 -12.90 -8.44 -9.16
CA VAL A 253 -12.46 -8.98 -7.87
C VAL A 253 -13.30 -8.41 -6.71
N SER A 254 -13.65 -7.12 -6.76
CA SER A 254 -14.53 -6.52 -5.75
C SER A 254 -15.93 -7.13 -5.78
N ALA A 255 -16.48 -7.42 -6.96
CA ALA A 255 -17.76 -8.11 -7.07
C ALA A 255 -17.69 -9.48 -6.40
N LEU A 256 -16.65 -10.28 -6.69
CA LEU A 256 -16.46 -11.60 -6.07
C LEU A 256 -16.38 -11.54 -4.54
N ILE A 257 -15.79 -10.48 -3.97
CA ILE A 257 -15.74 -10.27 -2.52
C ILE A 257 -17.13 -9.88 -1.99
N LEU A 258 -17.78 -8.90 -2.61
CA LEU A 258 -19.05 -8.35 -2.12
C LEU A 258 -20.20 -9.36 -2.20
N THR A 259 -20.16 -10.26 -3.18
CA THR A 259 -21.18 -11.31 -3.38
C THR A 259 -20.84 -12.63 -2.70
N SER A 260 -19.80 -12.70 -1.86
CA SER A 260 -19.52 -13.93 -1.11
C SER A 260 -20.62 -14.20 -0.08
N ASN A 261 -20.96 -15.47 0.14
CA ASN A 261 -21.96 -15.90 1.12
C ASN A 261 -21.36 -16.08 2.51
#